data_AF-A0A949A9G7-F1
#
_entry.id   AF-A0A949A9G7-F1
#
_cell.length_a   1.000
_cell.length_b   1.000
_cell.length_c   1.000
_cell.angle_alpha   90.00
_cell.angle_beta   90.00
_cell.angle_gamma   90.00
#
_symmetry.space_group_name_H-M   'P 1'
#
loop_
_entity.id
_entity.type
_entity.pdbx_description
1 polymer ?
#
loop_
_entity_poly.entity_id
_entity_poly.type
_entity_poly.pdbx_seq_one_letter_code
_entity_poly.pdbx_strand_id
1 'polypeptide(L)'
;MNKPPHSQTRYSSAKQRFLKPVIQNFFAREFPRLFGPIMREKLAEQLLGLIENLHPPSSRLQPGQVLWNALDKNTRATSEKRTYIPVILSIITQHDIDSLSQGIPMSKITCRALARIFREAYAQGGILSTRDAALLMLRDPSTVSDLRLQYEKENSCQLPHTGLLHDMGSGVSHKTIILRKIIIEKKDPADVAREICHSQKAVDRYLYDYNRVKTAYEHTRDIEYVHLVTGLSKHLIKQYLEIIAHVPN
;
A
#
# COMPACT_ATOMS: atom_id res chain seq x y z
N MET A 1 -39.91 14.06 42.37
CA MET A 1 -38.57 13.79 41.78
C MET A 1 -37.55 13.79 42.91
N ASN A 2 -36.86 12.67 43.15
CA ASN A 2 -35.82 12.61 44.18
C ASN A 2 -34.64 13.53 43.81
N LYS A 3 -34.18 14.36 44.75
CA LYS A 3 -32.98 15.18 44.57
C LYS A 3 -31.79 14.26 44.27
N PRO A 4 -30.97 14.55 43.24
CA PRO A 4 -29.79 13.75 42.98
C PRO A 4 -28.84 13.79 44.19
N PRO A 5 -28.09 12.71 44.46
CA PRO A 5 -27.13 12.64 45.55
C PRO A 5 -26.16 13.82 45.51
N HIS A 6 -25.77 14.36 46.67
CA HIS A 6 -24.85 15.49 46.76
C HIS A 6 -23.51 15.22 46.03
N SER A 7 -23.02 13.99 46.08
CA SER A 7 -21.82 13.55 45.35
C SER A 7 -21.97 13.74 43.83
N GLN A 8 -23.15 13.46 43.27
CA GLN A 8 -23.41 13.61 41.83
C GLN A 8 -23.34 15.08 41.40
N THR A 9 -23.92 15.99 42.17
CA THR A 9 -23.89 17.43 41.87
C THR A 9 -22.48 18.01 41.97
N ARG A 10 -21.67 17.51 42.91
CA ARG A 10 -20.31 18.02 43.16
C ARG A 10 -19.29 17.55 42.12
N TYR A 11 -19.40 16.31 41.63
CA TYR A 11 -18.36 15.69 40.79
C TYR A 11 -18.75 15.45 39.33
N SER A 12 -20.03 15.58 38.95
CA SER A 12 -20.47 15.33 37.56
C SER A 12 -19.76 16.20 36.52
N SER A 13 -19.48 17.46 36.85
CA SER A 13 -18.75 18.39 35.97
C SER A 13 -17.29 17.98 35.74
N ALA A 14 -16.67 17.24 36.66
CA ALA A 14 -15.29 16.76 36.50
C ALA A 14 -15.15 15.81 35.30
N LYS A 15 -16.23 15.10 34.91
CA LYS A 15 -16.25 14.26 33.70
C LYS A 15 -16.00 15.06 32.42
N GLN A 16 -16.30 16.36 32.40
CA GLN A 16 -16.13 17.21 31.21
C GLN A 16 -14.67 17.41 30.80
N ARG A 17 -13.71 17.02 31.65
CA ARG A 17 -12.27 17.14 31.40
C ARG A 17 -11.71 16.03 30.50
N PHE A 18 -12.44 14.93 30.30
CA PHE A 18 -11.99 13.82 29.45
C PHE A 18 -12.21 14.11 27.97
N LEU A 19 -11.40 13.48 27.10
CA LEU A 19 -11.38 13.78 25.67
C LEU A 19 -12.74 13.58 24.98
N LYS A 20 -13.52 12.54 25.35
CA LYS A 20 -14.87 12.31 24.81
C LYS A 20 -15.80 13.54 25.03
N PRO A 21 -16.04 14.01 26.27
CA PRO A 21 -16.78 15.25 26.51
C PRO A 21 -16.18 16.51 25.87
N VAL A 22 -14.85 16.63 25.80
CA VAL A 22 -14.20 17.77 25.13
C VAL A 22 -14.59 17.83 23.64
N ILE A 23 -14.57 16.70 22.94
CA ILE A 23 -15.01 16.61 21.54
C ILE A 23 -16.51 16.89 21.39
N GLN A 24 -17.34 16.35 22.29
CA GLN A 24 -18.79 16.63 22.30
C GLN A 24 -19.08 18.13 22.46
N ASN A 25 -18.36 18.80 23.36
CA ASN A 25 -18.50 20.24 23.61
C ASN A 25 -17.98 21.07 22.44
N PHE A 26 -16.92 20.65 21.76
CA PHE A 26 -16.47 21.27 20.51
C PHE A 26 -17.60 21.29 19.47
N PHE A 27 -18.23 20.14 19.19
CA PHE A 27 -19.36 20.11 18.25
C PHE A 27 -20.58 20.90 18.74
N ALA A 28 -20.81 20.95 20.05
CA ALA A 28 -21.87 21.77 20.62
C ALA A 28 -21.64 23.27 20.40
N ARG A 29 -20.38 23.72 20.46
CA ARG A 29 -20.00 25.13 20.33
C ARG A 29 -19.89 25.57 18.88
N GLU A 30 -19.17 24.81 18.06
CA GLU A 30 -18.88 25.19 16.66
C GLU A 30 -20.02 24.82 15.70
N PHE A 31 -20.79 23.76 16.01
CA PHE A 31 -21.84 23.22 15.13
C PHE A 31 -23.18 23.01 15.85
N PRO A 32 -23.70 24.00 16.60
CA PRO A 32 -24.83 23.83 17.52
C PRO A 32 -26.13 23.37 16.82
N ARG A 33 -26.34 23.79 15.56
CA ARG A 33 -27.56 23.51 14.78
C ARG A 33 -27.47 22.27 13.88
N LEU A 34 -26.27 21.74 13.66
CA LEU A 34 -26.03 20.61 12.76
C LEU A 34 -26.09 19.28 13.50
N PHE A 35 -25.51 19.22 14.70
CA PHE A 35 -25.36 17.97 15.43
C PHE A 35 -26.12 18.02 16.74
N GLY A 36 -27.15 17.19 16.88
CA GLY A 36 -27.85 17.00 18.16
C GLY A 36 -27.03 16.16 19.16
N PRO A 37 -27.43 16.07 20.44
CA PRO A 37 -26.66 15.40 21.50
C PRO A 37 -26.24 13.96 21.15
N ILE A 38 -27.16 13.17 20.60
CA ILE A 38 -26.90 11.78 20.18
C ILE A 38 -25.83 11.71 19.09
N MET A 39 -25.88 12.62 18.12
CA MET A 39 -24.92 12.62 17.02
C MET A 39 -23.53 13.06 17.49
N ARG A 40 -23.45 14.07 18.37
CA ARG A 40 -22.18 14.51 18.98
C ARG A 40 -21.53 13.38 19.76
N GLU A 41 -22.33 12.58 20.48
CA GLU A 41 -21.82 11.41 21.19
C GLU A 41 -21.22 10.37 20.25
N LYS A 42 -21.97 9.97 19.22
CA LYS A 42 -21.46 9.02 18.22
C LYS A 42 -20.21 9.54 17.52
N LEU A 43 -20.18 10.82 17.13
CA LEU A 43 -19.00 11.43 16.49
C LEU A 43 -17.78 11.43 17.42
N ALA A 44 -17.97 11.77 18.69
CA ALA A 44 -16.89 11.73 19.67
C ALA A 44 -16.33 10.32 19.87
N GLU A 45 -17.20 9.30 19.92
CA GLU A 45 -16.76 7.89 19.99
C GLU A 45 -15.99 7.46 18.75
N GLN A 46 -16.49 7.80 17.55
CA GLN A 46 -15.81 7.45 16.31
C GLN A 46 -14.45 8.15 16.17
N LEU A 47 -14.36 9.43 16.58
CA LEU A 47 -13.10 10.17 16.57
C LEU A 47 -12.10 9.61 17.57
N LEU A 48 -12.54 9.21 18.76
CA LEU A 48 -11.67 8.54 19.73
C LEU A 48 -11.14 7.23 19.18
N GLY A 49 -12.02 6.40 18.62
CA GLY A 49 -11.60 5.16 17.96
C GLY A 49 -10.59 5.42 16.84
N LEU A 50 -10.78 6.48 16.04
CA LEU A 50 -9.83 6.88 15.01
C LEU A 50 -8.47 7.31 15.60
N ILE A 51 -8.48 8.11 16.66
CA ILE A 51 -7.24 8.57 17.33
C ILE A 51 -6.47 7.38 17.90
N GLU A 52 -7.16 6.48 18.61
CA GLU A 52 -6.57 5.27 19.18
C GLU A 52 -6.01 4.34 18.10
N ASN A 53 -6.74 4.18 16.99
CA ASN A 53 -6.30 3.37 15.85
C ASN A 53 -5.11 3.99 15.12
N LEU A 54 -5.01 5.31 14.99
CA LEU A 54 -3.90 5.96 14.28
C LEU A 54 -2.68 6.21 15.17
N HIS A 55 -2.85 6.20 16.49
CA HIS A 55 -1.80 6.43 17.48
C HIS A 55 -1.80 5.33 18.54
N PRO A 56 -1.52 4.07 18.14
CA PRO A 56 -1.38 2.99 19.11
C PRO A 56 -0.28 3.36 20.12
N PRO A 57 -0.34 2.85 21.37
CA PRO A 57 0.64 3.16 22.40
C PRO A 57 2.08 2.97 21.88
N SER A 58 2.77 4.08 21.66
CA SER A 58 4.11 4.12 21.04
C SER A 58 5.23 3.75 22.01
N SER A 59 4.89 3.30 23.21
CA SER A 59 5.82 2.87 24.27
C SER A 59 6.70 1.67 23.91
N ARG A 60 6.62 1.18 22.67
CA ARG A 60 7.43 0.07 22.12
C ARG A 60 8.23 0.42 20.87
N LEU A 61 8.23 1.67 20.40
CA LEU A 61 9.09 2.07 19.27
C LEU A 61 10.56 2.00 19.68
N GLN A 62 11.35 1.22 18.94
CA GLN A 62 12.80 1.16 19.12
C GLN A 62 13.50 2.31 18.39
N PRO A 63 14.72 2.70 18.81
CA PRO A 63 15.54 3.64 18.04
C PRO A 63 15.67 3.18 16.58
N GLY A 64 15.45 4.12 15.64
CA GLY A 64 15.50 3.83 14.21
C GLY A 64 14.19 3.32 13.60
N GLN A 65 13.14 3.14 14.39
CA GLN A 65 11.79 2.85 13.90
C GLN A 65 10.93 4.10 13.78
N VAL A 66 9.96 4.07 12.87
CA VAL A 66 8.96 5.12 12.68
C VAL A 66 7.55 4.52 12.60
N LEU A 67 6.58 5.21 13.20
CA LEU A 67 5.16 4.95 13.00
C LEU A 67 4.71 5.66 11.71
N TRP A 68 4.20 4.91 10.75
CA TRP A 68 3.73 5.43 9.46
C TRP A 68 2.30 4.96 9.18
N ASN A 69 1.44 5.84 8.70
CA ASN A 69 0.09 5.47 8.29
C ASN A 69 0.12 5.00 6.83
N ALA A 70 0.27 3.68 6.63
CA ALA A 70 0.30 3.08 5.31
C ALA A 70 -1.13 2.83 4.78
N LEU A 71 -1.28 2.78 3.46
CA LEU A 71 -2.54 2.41 2.83
C LEU A 71 -2.90 0.96 3.20
N ASP A 72 -4.15 0.69 3.59
CA ASP A 72 -4.62 -0.67 3.83
C ASP A 72 -4.53 -1.49 2.54
N LYS A 73 -3.88 -2.66 2.59
CA LYS A 73 -3.71 -3.55 1.43
C LYS A 73 -5.02 -4.02 0.81
N ASN A 74 -6.12 -3.95 1.55
CA ASN A 74 -7.45 -4.35 1.08
C ASN A 74 -8.20 -3.20 0.39
N THR A 75 -7.67 -1.98 0.43
CA THR A 75 -8.28 -0.82 -0.22
C THR A 75 -7.43 -0.30 -1.35
N ARG A 76 -8.03 -0.11 -2.52
CA ARG A 76 -7.32 0.45 -3.67
C ARG A 76 -6.94 1.90 -3.37
N ALA A 77 -5.72 2.28 -3.73
CA ALA A 77 -5.20 3.63 -3.48
C ALA A 77 -6.01 4.75 -4.16
N THR A 78 -6.67 4.45 -5.27
CA THR A 78 -7.57 5.38 -5.98
C THR A 78 -8.98 5.42 -5.43
N SER A 79 -9.33 4.57 -4.46
CA SER A 79 -10.66 4.56 -3.86
C SER A 79 -10.90 5.81 -3.03
N GLU A 80 -12.10 6.37 -3.12
CA GLU A 80 -12.59 7.42 -2.22
C GLU A 80 -12.75 6.90 -0.78
N LYS A 81 -13.00 5.60 -0.63
CA LYS A 81 -13.15 4.90 0.66
C LYS A 81 -11.86 4.25 1.13
N ARG A 82 -10.70 4.73 0.67
CA ARG A 82 -9.41 4.17 1.09
C ARG A 82 -9.22 4.34 2.59
N THR A 83 -8.67 3.31 3.21
CA THR A 83 -8.34 3.31 4.64
C THR A 83 -6.83 3.27 4.81
N TYR A 84 -6.38 3.79 5.95
CA TYR A 84 -4.99 3.76 6.34
C TYR A 84 -4.89 3.01 7.65
N ILE A 85 -3.79 2.27 7.81
CA ILE A 85 -3.48 1.57 9.04
C ILE A 85 -2.10 2.01 9.54
N PRO A 86 -1.91 2.16 10.86
CA PRO A 86 -0.59 2.40 11.41
C PRO A 86 0.31 1.17 11.18
N VAL A 87 1.53 1.40 10.73
CA VAL A 87 2.57 0.39 10.63
C VAL A 87 3.86 0.92 11.25
N ILE A 88 4.61 0.04 11.91
CA ILE A 88 5.95 0.35 12.43
C ILE A 88 6.97 -0.10 11.40
N LEU A 89 7.83 0.83 10.97
CA LEU A 89 8.85 0.59 9.95
C LEU A 89 10.24 0.81 10.52
N SER A 90 11.13 -0.16 10.33
CA SER A 90 12.52 -0.12 10.79
C SER A 90 13.40 0.54 9.71
N ILE A 91 13.52 1.87 9.77
CA ILE A 91 14.30 2.67 8.81
C ILE A 91 15.79 2.34 8.92
N ILE A 92 16.30 2.29 10.15
CA ILE A 92 17.67 1.90 10.49
C ILE A 92 17.61 0.85 11.60
N THR A 93 18.48 -0.16 11.50
CA THR A 93 18.62 -1.24 12.50
C THR A 93 20.06 -1.33 12.98
N GLN A 94 20.29 -2.03 14.11
CA GLN A 94 21.64 -2.27 14.61
C GLN A 94 22.54 -2.94 13.55
N HIS A 95 21.99 -3.93 12.83
CA HIS A 95 22.70 -4.62 11.74
C HIS A 95 23.15 -3.66 10.61
N ASP A 96 22.37 -2.63 10.33
CA ASP A 96 22.74 -1.62 9.33
C ASP A 96 23.94 -0.78 9.82
N ILE A 97 23.95 -0.41 11.10
CA ILE A 97 25.06 0.31 11.74
C ILE A 97 26.32 -0.55 11.74
N ASP A 98 26.20 -1.83 12.13
CA ASP A 98 27.31 -2.78 12.12
C ASP A 98 27.87 -2.96 10.71
N SER A 99 26.99 -3.09 9.70
CA SER A 99 27.38 -3.18 8.29
C SER A 99 28.10 -1.92 7.80
N LEU A 100 27.62 -0.73 8.19
CA LEU A 100 28.28 0.54 7.86
C LEU A 100 29.67 0.64 8.53
N SER A 101 29.79 0.18 9.78
CA SER A 101 31.07 0.16 10.51
C SER A 101 32.11 -0.75 9.86
N GLN A 102 31.66 -1.78 9.13
CA GLN A 102 32.50 -2.67 8.33
C GLN A 102 32.81 -2.12 6.92
N GLY A 103 32.40 -0.90 6.60
CA GLY A 103 32.66 -0.26 5.31
C GLY A 103 31.72 -0.66 4.19
N ILE A 104 30.58 -1.31 4.48
CA ILE A 104 29.57 -1.61 3.45
C ILE A 104 28.98 -0.28 2.94
N PRO A 105 28.93 -0.05 1.61
CA PRO A 105 28.41 1.20 1.07
C PRO A 105 26.97 1.49 1.47
N MET A 106 26.67 2.76 1.75
CA MET A 106 25.33 3.24 2.12
C MET A 106 24.25 2.80 1.12
N SER A 107 24.55 2.78 -0.18
CA SER A 107 23.61 2.34 -1.22
C SER A 107 23.10 0.91 -1.01
N LYS A 108 23.98 -0.04 -0.63
CA LYS A 108 23.58 -1.43 -0.31
C LYS A 108 22.72 -1.50 0.94
N ILE A 109 23.03 -0.67 1.94
CA ILE A 109 22.22 -0.57 3.17
C ILE A 109 20.83 -0.01 2.83
N THR A 110 20.75 1.04 2.01
CA THR A 110 19.48 1.61 1.56
C THR A 110 18.63 0.59 0.79
N CYS A 111 19.22 -0.21 -0.12
CA CYS A 111 18.50 -1.29 -0.81
C CYS A 111 17.89 -2.29 0.18
N ARG A 112 18.65 -2.71 1.20
CA ARG A 112 18.17 -3.64 2.25
C ARG A 112 17.08 -3.00 3.11
N ALA A 113 17.26 -1.74 3.50
CA ALA A 113 16.29 -1.00 4.30
C ALA A 113 14.96 -0.82 3.55
N LEU A 114 15.01 -0.48 2.25
CA LEU A 114 13.82 -0.41 1.39
C LEU A 114 13.07 -1.75 1.38
N ALA A 115 13.78 -2.84 1.10
CA ALA A 115 13.19 -4.16 1.09
C ALA A 115 12.56 -4.56 2.44
N ARG A 116 13.20 -4.18 3.55
CA ARG A 116 12.69 -4.39 4.90
C ARG A 116 11.39 -3.62 5.13
N ILE A 117 11.33 -2.31 4.88
CA ILE A 117 10.13 -1.51 5.16
C ILE A 117 8.93 -1.93 4.28
N PHE A 118 9.16 -2.32 3.03
CA PHE A 118 8.08 -2.84 2.17
C PHE A 118 7.48 -4.12 2.76
N ARG A 119 8.33 -5.05 3.23
CA ARG A 119 7.89 -6.30 3.85
C ARG A 119 7.22 -6.08 5.21
N GLU A 120 7.78 -5.22 6.05
CA GLU A 120 7.21 -4.88 7.36
C GLU A 120 5.84 -4.24 7.24
N ALA A 121 5.66 -3.29 6.30
CA ALA A 121 4.36 -2.71 6.01
C ALA A 121 3.36 -3.79 5.60
N TYR A 122 3.74 -4.65 4.64
CA TYR A 122 2.88 -5.71 4.13
C TYR A 122 2.47 -6.73 5.18
N ALA A 123 3.42 -7.14 6.04
CA ALA A 123 3.18 -8.05 7.15
C ALA A 123 2.16 -7.48 8.16
N GLN A 124 2.16 -6.15 8.36
CA GLN A 124 1.21 -5.46 9.23
C GLN A 124 -0.13 -5.14 8.56
N GLY A 125 -0.33 -5.51 7.28
CA GLY A 125 -1.56 -5.28 6.53
C GLY A 125 -1.56 -4.00 5.69
N GLY A 126 -0.48 -3.23 5.71
CA GLY A 126 -0.33 -1.99 4.98
C GLY A 126 0.44 -2.19 3.68
N ILE A 127 0.38 -1.23 2.77
CA ILE A 127 1.25 -1.20 1.60
C ILE A 127 1.86 0.16 1.43
N LEU A 128 3.15 0.18 1.08
CA LEU A 128 3.86 1.41 0.75
C LEU A 128 3.87 1.61 -0.76
N SER A 129 3.69 2.85 -1.17
CA SER A 129 4.07 3.30 -2.50
C SER A 129 5.55 3.65 -2.55
N THR A 130 6.10 3.72 -3.76
CA THR A 130 7.45 4.28 -3.97
C THR A 130 7.55 5.71 -3.46
N ARG A 131 6.43 6.48 -3.46
CA ARG A 131 6.40 7.84 -2.89
C ARG A 131 6.49 7.83 -1.37
N ASP A 132 5.82 6.90 -0.70
CA ASP A 132 5.92 6.77 0.76
C ASP A 132 7.35 6.41 1.16
N ALA A 133 7.95 5.42 0.49
CA ALA A 133 9.34 5.04 0.72
C ALA A 133 10.33 6.19 0.40
N ALA A 134 10.05 7.00 -0.64
CA ALA A 134 10.81 8.20 -0.98
C ALA A 134 10.75 9.27 0.11
N LEU A 135 9.57 9.53 0.67
CA LEU A 135 9.38 10.45 1.79
C LEU A 135 10.13 9.98 3.03
N LEU A 136 10.03 8.69 3.36
CA LEU A 136 10.72 8.08 4.50
C LEU A 136 12.25 8.14 4.37
N MET A 137 12.77 8.06 3.15
CA MET A 137 14.21 8.02 2.87
C MET A 137 14.79 9.38 2.46
N LEU A 138 13.96 10.42 2.33
CA LEU A 138 14.34 11.75 1.83
C LEU A 138 15.07 11.67 0.47
N ARG A 139 14.51 10.90 -0.46
CA ARG A 139 15.05 10.71 -1.82
C ARG A 139 13.97 10.92 -2.86
N ASP A 140 14.36 11.14 -4.10
CA ASP A 140 13.43 11.16 -5.22
C ASP A 140 12.77 9.78 -5.44
N PRO A 141 11.48 9.73 -5.83
CA PRO A 141 10.80 8.46 -6.12
C PRO A 141 11.47 7.64 -7.23
N SER A 142 12.14 8.27 -8.20
CA SER A 142 12.92 7.59 -9.24
C SER A 142 14.07 6.80 -8.62
N THR A 143 14.89 7.46 -7.80
CA THR A 143 16.02 6.85 -7.08
C THR A 143 15.57 5.67 -6.21
N VAL A 144 14.46 5.81 -5.48
CA VAL A 144 13.90 4.72 -4.68
C VAL A 144 13.39 3.57 -5.56
N SER A 145 12.80 3.88 -6.71
CA SER A 145 12.38 2.86 -7.67
C SER A 145 13.59 2.07 -8.20
N ASP A 146 14.68 2.74 -8.54
CA ASP A 146 15.89 2.10 -9.07
C ASP A 146 16.56 1.20 -8.02
N LEU A 147 16.69 1.67 -6.78
CA LEU A 147 17.22 0.88 -5.66
C LEU A 147 16.33 -0.34 -5.35
N ARG A 148 15.00 -0.17 -5.42
CA ARG A 148 14.05 -1.29 -5.27
C ARG A 148 14.26 -2.34 -6.37
N LEU A 149 14.32 -1.92 -7.63
CA LEU A 149 14.52 -2.80 -8.78
C LEU A 149 15.88 -3.51 -8.71
N GLN A 150 16.93 -2.81 -8.26
CA GLN A 150 18.24 -3.41 -8.02
C GLN A 150 18.15 -4.53 -6.99
N TYR A 151 17.52 -4.27 -5.84
CA TYR A 151 17.34 -5.28 -4.80
C TYR A 151 16.54 -6.49 -5.30
N GLU A 152 15.43 -6.25 -6.01
CA GLU A 152 14.59 -7.29 -6.59
C GLU A 152 15.36 -8.19 -7.55
N LYS A 153 16.22 -7.59 -8.40
CA LYS A 153 17.09 -8.32 -9.33
C LYS A 153 18.15 -9.14 -8.62
N GLU A 154 18.87 -8.54 -7.66
CA GLU A 154 19.95 -9.21 -6.92
C GLU A 154 19.43 -10.40 -6.09
N ASN A 155 18.21 -10.31 -5.56
CA ASN A 155 17.62 -11.31 -4.68
C ASN A 155 16.58 -12.20 -5.39
N SER A 156 16.41 -12.05 -6.71
CA SER A 156 15.42 -12.78 -7.51
C SER A 156 14.02 -12.81 -6.86
N CYS A 157 13.56 -11.66 -6.35
CA CYS A 157 12.31 -11.53 -5.61
C CYS A 157 11.52 -10.30 -6.05
N GLN A 158 10.23 -10.21 -5.70
CA GLN A 158 9.43 -9.00 -5.86
C GLN A 158 9.00 -8.45 -4.50
N LEU A 159 9.11 -7.13 -4.33
CA LEU A 159 8.72 -6.47 -3.09
C LEU A 159 7.25 -6.03 -3.15
N PRO A 160 6.47 -6.27 -2.07
CA PRO A 160 5.08 -5.86 -2.02
C PRO A 160 5.00 -4.33 -1.93
N HIS A 161 4.51 -3.70 -2.99
CA HIS A 161 4.32 -2.25 -3.07
C HIS A 161 3.04 -1.92 -3.85
N THR A 162 2.53 -0.71 -3.69
CA THR A 162 1.25 -0.29 -4.31
C THR A 162 1.22 -0.45 -5.83
N GLY A 163 2.34 -0.22 -6.50
CA GLY A 163 2.46 -0.34 -7.96
C GLY A 163 2.20 -1.77 -8.45
N LEU A 164 2.77 -2.76 -7.76
CA LEU A 164 2.56 -4.18 -8.01
C LEU A 164 1.14 -4.59 -7.63
N LEU A 165 0.69 -4.32 -6.40
CA LEU A 165 -0.57 -4.89 -5.89
C LEU A 165 -1.84 -4.26 -6.47
N HIS A 166 -1.81 -2.95 -6.74
CA HIS A 166 -2.99 -2.20 -7.22
C HIS A 166 -2.96 -1.90 -8.71
N ASP A 167 -2.00 -2.48 -9.44
CA ASP A 167 -1.77 -2.22 -10.86
C ASP A 167 -1.67 -0.71 -11.14
N MET A 168 -0.91 -0.01 -10.30
CA MET A 168 -0.75 1.45 -10.38
C MET A 168 0.66 1.89 -10.77
N GLY A 169 1.53 0.94 -11.09
CA GLY A 169 2.81 1.26 -11.71
C GLY A 169 2.61 1.63 -13.18
N SER A 170 3.33 2.65 -13.65
CA SER A 170 3.57 2.84 -15.10
C SER A 170 4.40 1.68 -15.70
N GLY A 171 4.99 0.84 -14.84
CA GLY A 171 5.79 -0.32 -15.18
C GLY A 171 4.96 -1.48 -15.70
N VAL A 172 4.81 -1.48 -17.01
CA VAL A 172 4.32 -2.57 -17.87
C VAL A 172 5.01 -3.92 -17.58
N SER A 173 6.16 -3.93 -16.88
CA SER A 173 6.96 -5.15 -16.66
C SER A 173 6.31 -6.19 -15.74
N HIS A 174 5.56 -5.82 -14.70
CA HIS A 174 5.02 -6.85 -13.79
C HIS A 174 3.91 -7.68 -14.45
N LYS A 175 3.08 -7.08 -15.30
CA LYS A 175 2.11 -7.79 -16.17
C LYS A 175 2.83 -8.76 -17.11
N THR A 176 3.90 -8.28 -17.71
CA THR A 176 4.76 -9.07 -18.61
C THR A 176 5.44 -10.21 -17.85
N ILE A 177 5.88 -10.01 -16.61
CA ILE A 177 6.46 -11.07 -15.75
C ILE A 177 5.42 -12.15 -15.42
N ILE A 178 4.19 -11.74 -15.05
CA ILE A 178 3.07 -12.66 -14.81
C ILE A 178 2.84 -13.54 -16.04
N LEU A 179 2.68 -12.89 -17.19
CA LEU A 179 2.42 -13.58 -18.44
C LEU A 179 3.59 -14.47 -18.86
N ARG A 180 4.84 -14.07 -18.66
CA ARG A 180 6.01 -14.92 -18.93
C ARG A 180 6.00 -16.18 -18.05
N LYS A 181 5.73 -16.05 -16.76
CA LYS A 181 5.62 -17.21 -15.84
C LYS A 181 4.52 -18.19 -16.27
N ILE A 182 3.37 -17.67 -16.70
CA ILE A 182 2.23 -18.52 -17.07
C ILE A 182 2.43 -19.12 -18.47
N ILE A 183 2.83 -18.31 -19.45
CA ILE A 183 2.85 -18.71 -20.87
C ILE A 183 4.14 -19.44 -21.23
N ILE A 184 5.30 -18.97 -20.74
CA ILE A 184 6.63 -19.52 -21.06
C ILE A 184 7.02 -20.58 -20.03
N GLU A 185 6.97 -20.26 -18.73
CA GLU A 185 7.34 -21.23 -17.66
C GLU A 185 6.21 -22.25 -17.39
N LYS A 186 5.03 -22.10 -17.99
CA LYS A 186 3.86 -22.99 -17.84
C LYS A 186 3.42 -23.19 -16.38
N LYS A 187 3.66 -22.19 -15.53
CA LYS A 187 3.20 -22.23 -14.13
C LYS A 187 1.70 -22.04 -14.03
N ASP A 188 1.12 -22.65 -13.00
CA ASP A 188 -0.30 -22.45 -12.68
C ASP A 188 -0.57 -20.97 -12.32
N PRO A 189 -1.63 -20.34 -12.87
CA PRO A 189 -1.97 -18.95 -12.58
C PRO A 189 -2.17 -18.65 -11.09
N ALA A 190 -2.69 -19.59 -10.30
CA ALA A 190 -2.88 -19.41 -8.86
C ALA A 190 -1.56 -19.49 -8.08
N ASP A 191 -0.62 -20.32 -8.54
CA ASP A 191 0.74 -20.34 -8.00
C ASP A 191 1.46 -19.03 -8.28
N VAL A 192 1.35 -18.53 -9.52
CA VAL A 192 1.94 -17.24 -9.93
C VAL A 192 1.33 -16.11 -9.12
N ALA A 193 0.00 -16.08 -8.94
CA ALA A 193 -0.67 -15.07 -8.12
C ALA A 193 -0.12 -15.02 -6.69
N ARG A 194 0.12 -16.18 -6.08
CA ARG A 194 0.74 -16.28 -4.74
C ARG A 194 2.19 -15.84 -4.72
N GLU A 195 2.99 -16.25 -5.72
CA GLU A 195 4.43 -15.93 -5.83
C GLU A 195 4.69 -14.42 -5.88
N ILE A 196 3.81 -13.67 -6.55
CA ILE A 196 3.96 -12.23 -6.80
C ILE A 196 3.01 -11.34 -5.97
N CYS A 197 2.34 -11.92 -4.97
CA CYS A 197 1.38 -11.24 -4.10
C CYS A 197 0.24 -10.51 -4.86
N HIS A 198 -0.31 -11.14 -5.90
CA HIS A 198 -1.47 -10.63 -6.66
C HIS A 198 -2.76 -11.37 -6.31
N SER A 199 -3.89 -10.70 -6.57
CA SER A 199 -5.19 -11.39 -6.59
C SER A 199 -5.36 -12.22 -7.85
N GLN A 200 -6.01 -13.39 -7.73
CA GLN A 200 -6.32 -14.24 -8.89
C GLN A 200 -7.05 -13.46 -9.99
N LYS A 201 -8.04 -12.65 -9.59
CA LYS A 201 -8.81 -11.79 -10.50
C LYS A 201 -7.92 -10.84 -11.33
N ALA A 202 -6.83 -10.33 -10.75
CA ALA A 202 -5.90 -9.48 -11.49
C ALA A 202 -5.11 -10.29 -12.53
N VAL A 203 -4.65 -11.50 -12.17
CA VAL A 203 -3.95 -12.42 -13.09
C VAL A 203 -4.86 -12.83 -14.25
N ASP A 204 -6.11 -13.22 -13.97
CA ASP A 204 -7.09 -13.61 -14.99
C ASP A 204 -7.34 -12.47 -16.00
N ARG A 205 -7.43 -11.23 -15.51
CA ARG A 205 -7.57 -10.05 -16.37
C ARG A 205 -6.39 -9.89 -17.32
N TYR A 206 -5.16 -10.11 -16.85
CA TYR A 206 -3.98 -10.00 -17.70
C TYR A 206 -3.93 -11.10 -18.77
N LEU A 207 -4.33 -12.34 -18.42
CA LEU A 207 -4.47 -13.43 -19.38
C LEU A 207 -5.54 -13.13 -20.44
N TYR A 208 -6.68 -12.58 -20.02
CA TYR A 208 -7.74 -12.16 -20.93
C TYR A 208 -7.25 -11.09 -21.92
N ASP A 209 -6.57 -10.04 -21.43
CA ASP A 209 -6.01 -8.98 -22.26
C ASP A 209 -4.90 -9.51 -23.20
N TYR A 210 -4.07 -10.45 -22.74
CA TYR A 210 -3.08 -11.13 -23.56
C TYR A 210 -3.71 -11.88 -24.73
N ASN A 211 -4.77 -12.66 -24.47
CA ASN A 211 -5.48 -13.41 -25.51
C ASN A 211 -6.19 -12.49 -26.51
N ARG A 212 -6.73 -11.35 -26.06
CA ARG A 212 -7.29 -10.32 -26.94
C ARG A 212 -6.24 -9.75 -27.88
N VAL A 213 -5.06 -9.41 -27.36
CA VAL A 213 -3.93 -8.91 -28.16
C VAL A 213 -3.47 -9.96 -29.17
N LYS A 214 -3.28 -11.22 -28.73
CA LYS A 214 -2.89 -12.33 -29.61
C LYS A 214 -3.86 -12.49 -30.78
N THR A 215 -5.16 -12.62 -30.48
CA THR A 215 -6.21 -12.85 -31.49
C THR A 215 -6.31 -11.67 -32.47
N ALA A 216 -6.30 -10.44 -31.97
CA ALA A 216 -6.40 -9.25 -32.82
C ALA A 216 -5.16 -9.08 -33.71
N TYR A 217 -3.97 -9.38 -33.18
CA TYR A 217 -2.72 -9.27 -33.94
C TYR A 217 -2.56 -10.38 -34.99
N GLU A 218 -3.02 -11.60 -34.71
CA GLU A 218 -3.04 -12.69 -35.68
C GLU A 218 -3.90 -12.36 -36.91
N HIS A 219 -4.96 -11.56 -36.74
CA HIS A 219 -5.88 -11.19 -37.82
C HIS A 219 -5.34 -10.06 -38.72
N THR A 220 -4.88 -8.94 -38.16
CA THR A 220 -4.52 -7.74 -38.95
C THR A 220 -3.03 -7.42 -38.96
N ARG A 221 -2.25 -7.95 -38.01
CA ARG A 221 -0.84 -7.61 -37.76
C ARG A 221 -0.55 -6.10 -37.62
N ASP A 222 -1.56 -5.31 -37.29
CA ASP A 222 -1.47 -3.86 -37.12
C ASP A 222 -1.63 -3.45 -35.65
N ILE A 223 -0.61 -2.80 -35.10
CA ILE A 223 -0.58 -2.32 -33.71
C ILE A 223 -1.64 -1.24 -33.48
N GLU A 224 -1.93 -0.38 -34.46
CA GLU A 224 -2.95 0.67 -34.34
C GLU A 224 -4.34 0.06 -34.22
N TYR A 225 -4.64 -0.94 -35.05
CA TYR A 225 -5.87 -1.71 -34.95
C TYR A 225 -6.00 -2.42 -33.60
N VAL A 226 -4.96 -3.11 -33.14
CA VAL A 226 -4.97 -3.78 -31.83
C VAL A 226 -5.19 -2.76 -30.71
N HIS A 227 -4.57 -1.59 -30.77
CA HIS A 227 -4.79 -0.51 -29.81
C HIS A 227 -6.26 -0.07 -29.77
N LEU A 228 -6.85 0.16 -30.94
CA LEU A 228 -8.25 0.60 -31.07
C LEU A 228 -9.24 -0.42 -30.50
N VAL A 229 -9.05 -1.70 -30.81
CA VAL A 229 -9.99 -2.78 -30.39
C VAL A 229 -9.78 -3.20 -28.94
N THR A 230 -8.54 -3.18 -28.45
CA THR A 230 -8.23 -3.64 -27.08
C THR A 230 -8.38 -2.53 -26.04
N GLY A 231 -8.16 -1.26 -26.42
CA GLY A 231 -8.06 -0.13 -25.51
C GLY A 231 -6.76 -0.09 -24.70
N LEU A 232 -5.81 -0.99 -24.98
CA LEU A 232 -4.53 -1.08 -24.27
C LEU A 232 -3.50 -0.14 -24.89
N SER A 233 -2.57 0.39 -24.11
CA SER A 233 -1.54 1.28 -24.65
C SER A 233 -0.63 0.54 -25.67
N LYS A 234 -0.19 1.26 -26.71
CA LYS A 234 0.73 0.72 -27.73
C LYS A 234 2.00 0.12 -27.11
N HIS A 235 2.49 0.70 -26.02
CA HIS A 235 3.64 0.19 -25.29
C HIS A 235 3.38 -1.19 -24.64
N LEU A 236 2.22 -1.37 -24.00
CA LEU A 236 1.82 -2.65 -23.42
C LEU A 236 1.60 -3.72 -24.50
N ILE A 237 0.99 -3.35 -25.62
CA ILE A 237 0.79 -4.25 -26.77
C ILE A 237 2.14 -4.79 -27.27
N LYS A 238 3.13 -3.93 -27.49
CA LYS A 238 4.48 -4.35 -27.92
C LYS A 238 5.11 -5.37 -26.99
N GLN A 239 4.97 -5.21 -25.67
CA GLN A 239 5.49 -6.18 -24.70
C GLN A 239 4.77 -7.53 -24.75
N TYR A 240 3.45 -7.54 -24.99
CA TYR A 240 2.71 -8.80 -25.14
C TYR A 240 3.11 -9.52 -26.42
N LEU A 241 3.36 -8.79 -27.51
CA LEU A 241 3.88 -9.34 -28.76
C LEU A 241 5.28 -9.93 -28.59
N GLU A 242 6.15 -9.32 -27.79
CA GLU A 242 7.44 -9.92 -27.42
C GLU A 242 7.25 -11.28 -26.72
N ILE A 243 6.29 -11.41 -25.81
CA ILE A 243 6.01 -12.71 -25.17
C ILE A 243 5.51 -13.72 -26.20
N ILE A 244 4.58 -13.33 -27.08
CA ILE A 244 4.03 -14.19 -28.14
C ILE A 244 5.15 -14.74 -29.04
N ALA A 245 6.11 -13.89 -29.43
CA ALA A 245 7.24 -14.29 -30.26
C ALA A 245 8.19 -15.30 -29.57
N HIS A 246 8.21 -15.35 -28.24
CA HIS A 246 9.08 -16.23 -27.46
C HIS A 246 8.35 -17.48 -26.95
N VAL A 247 7.10 -17.74 -27.35
CA VAL A 247 6.41 -18.98 -27.02
C VAL A 247 7.00 -20.09 -27.91
N PRO A 248 7.70 -21.10 -27.34
CA PRO A 248 8.16 -22.23 -28.14
C PRO A 248 6.96 -22.97 -28.74
N ASN A 249 7.07 -23.34 -30.02
CA ASN A 249 6.08 -24.16 -30.73
C ASN A 249 5.83 -25.51 -30.04
#